data_AF-A0A522RZK2-F1
#
_entry.id   AF-A0A522RZK2-F1
#
_cell.length_a   1.000
_cell.length_b   1.000
_cell.length_c   1.000
_cell.angle_alpha   90.00
_cell.angle_beta   90.00
_cell.angle_gamma   90.00
#
_symmetry.space_group_name_H-M   'P 1'
#
loop_
_entity.id
_entity.type
_entity.pdbx_description
1 polymer ?
#
loop_
_entity_poly.entity_id
_entity_poly.type
_entity_poly.pdbx_seq_one_letter_code
_entity_poly.pdbx_strand_id
1 'polypeptide(L)'
;MGQIKKTIIQVTVLHRNEDSLDGISLGRLGEYIDDGAGIGQSEVISSEDVPGGQVKQELLALGNDGSFFGDGEAIDKEDFGMTAEQLRVKYDTDEGWGEHPEFPMEDWKFEVGEGNTRLGYWAWVEGQLDMKRDEYAGPAESDSLEPWVVLYRDADAPPLDEPLAFTCMAESIGHADEQCENAYPGCSIVWSSRGTSPTATREAWKSDRANRS
;
A
#
# COMPACT_ATOMS: atom_id res chain seq x y z
N MET A 1 17.63 13.17 10.24
CA MET A 1 17.43 13.43 8.80
C MET A 1 18.21 14.67 8.37
N GLY A 2 18.79 14.69 7.17
CA GLY A 2 19.39 15.92 6.63
C GLY A 2 18.31 16.96 6.34
N GLN A 3 18.61 18.25 6.54
CA GLN A 3 17.66 19.33 6.22
C GLN A 3 17.28 19.27 4.74
N ILE A 4 15.97 19.21 4.47
CA ILE A 4 15.43 19.21 3.11
C ILE A 4 15.23 20.64 2.65
N LYS A 5 15.60 20.92 1.40
CA LYS A 5 15.50 22.26 0.84
C LYS A 5 14.49 22.29 -0.31
N LYS A 6 13.48 23.15 -0.20
CA LYS A 6 12.52 23.43 -1.27
C LYS A 6 13.08 24.55 -2.14
N THR A 7 13.21 24.28 -3.43
CA THR A 7 13.65 25.26 -4.42
C THR A 7 12.61 25.35 -5.53
N ILE A 8 12.04 26.53 -5.73
CA ILE A 8 11.08 26.79 -6.81
C ILE A 8 11.83 27.46 -7.95
N ILE A 9 11.77 26.84 -9.13
CA ILE A 9 12.39 27.36 -10.35
C ILE A 9 11.27 27.68 -11.33
N GLN A 10 11.28 28.89 -11.89
CA GLN A 10 10.46 29.22 -13.04
C GLN A 10 11.27 29.07 -14.31
N VAL A 11 10.67 28.42 -15.31
CA VAL A 11 11.24 28.25 -16.65
C VAL A 11 10.37 29.02 -17.63
N THR A 12 11.00 29.90 -18.41
CA THR A 12 10.37 30.61 -19.53
C THR A 12 10.96 30.08 -20.82
N VAL A 13 10.11 29.64 -21.75
CA VAL A 13 10.55 29.10 -23.05
C VAL A 13 9.88 29.87 -24.18
N LEU A 14 10.69 30.36 -25.10
CA LEU A 14 10.23 30.85 -26.40
C LEU A 14 10.26 29.69 -27.38
N HIS A 15 9.09 29.33 -27.90
CA HIS A 15 8.89 28.25 -28.87
C HIS A 15 8.02 28.74 -30.03
N ARG A 16 7.94 27.96 -31.11
CA ARG A 16 7.06 28.32 -32.22
C ARG A 16 5.62 28.03 -31.83
N ASN A 17 4.69 28.81 -32.38
CA ASN A 17 3.27 28.65 -32.09
C ASN A 17 2.68 27.28 -32.54
N GLU A 18 3.37 26.58 -33.43
CA GLU A 18 3.00 25.23 -33.89
C GLU A 18 3.46 24.12 -32.93
N ASP A 19 4.42 24.41 -32.04
CA ASP A 19 4.94 23.47 -31.06
C ASP A 19 4.14 23.62 -29.75
N SER A 20 3.45 22.56 -29.30
CA SER A 20 2.82 22.54 -27.97
C SER A 20 3.81 22.03 -26.93
N LEU A 21 3.89 22.75 -25.82
CA LEU A 21 4.66 22.36 -24.64
C LEU A 21 3.77 21.73 -23.54
N ASP A 22 2.49 21.48 -23.83
CA ASP A 22 1.56 20.96 -22.84
C ASP A 22 1.92 19.52 -22.45
N GLY A 23 2.08 19.28 -21.15
CA GLY A 23 2.40 17.95 -20.61
C GLY A 23 3.81 17.44 -20.91
N ILE A 24 4.71 18.29 -21.43
CA ILE A 24 6.11 17.94 -21.62
C ILE A 24 6.82 17.82 -20.25
N SER A 25 7.64 16.78 -20.07
CA SER A 25 8.47 16.67 -18.88
C SER A 25 9.61 17.71 -18.91
N LEU A 26 10.13 18.09 -17.73
CA LEU A 26 11.26 19.03 -17.65
C LEU A 26 12.50 18.51 -18.40
N GLY A 27 12.75 17.20 -18.40
CA GLY A 27 13.86 16.61 -19.16
C GLY A 27 13.70 16.80 -20.66
N ARG A 28 12.51 16.54 -21.19
CA ARG A 28 12.21 16.70 -22.62
C ARG A 28 12.13 18.18 -23.03
N LEU A 29 11.75 19.07 -22.10
CA LEU A 29 11.83 20.52 -22.30
C LEU A 29 13.29 20.99 -22.41
N GLY A 30 14.19 20.40 -21.62
CA GLY A 30 15.63 20.64 -21.71
C GLY A 30 16.19 20.23 -23.08
N GLU A 31 15.91 19.01 -23.51
CA GLU A 31 16.29 18.51 -24.85
C GLU A 31 15.80 19.44 -25.97
N TYR A 32 14.55 19.89 -25.89
CA TYR A 32 13.95 20.82 -26.86
C TYR A 32 14.71 22.15 -26.96
N ILE A 33 15.22 22.68 -25.84
CA ILE A 33 16.02 23.91 -25.81
C ILE A 33 17.43 23.64 -26.35
N ASP A 34 18.07 22.55 -25.92
CA ASP A 34 19.45 22.20 -26.29
C ASP A 34 19.60 21.89 -27.78
N ASP A 35 18.58 21.28 -28.40
CA ASP A 35 18.51 21.01 -29.84
C ASP A 35 18.26 22.29 -30.67
N GLY A 36 18.07 23.44 -30.02
CA GLY A 36 17.83 24.73 -30.66
C GLY A 36 16.42 24.90 -31.23
N ALA A 37 15.48 24.03 -30.86
CA ALA A 37 14.07 24.16 -31.22
C ALA A 37 13.36 25.24 -30.38
N GLY A 38 13.93 25.62 -29.24
CA GLY A 38 13.49 26.74 -28.40
C GLY A 38 14.63 27.49 -27.74
N ILE A 39 14.30 28.62 -27.13
CA ILE A 39 15.21 29.37 -26.24
C ILE A 39 14.59 29.38 -24.86
N GLY A 40 15.32 28.86 -23.88
CA GLY A 40 14.88 28.81 -22.49
C GLY A 40 15.68 29.76 -21.58
N GLN A 41 15.02 30.26 -20.55
CA GLN A 41 15.63 30.89 -19.39
C GLN A 41 15.03 30.26 -18.13
N SER A 42 15.86 30.04 -17.11
CA SER A 42 15.40 29.65 -15.77
C SER A 42 15.85 30.64 -14.70
N GLU A 43 15.01 30.83 -13.69
CA GLU A 43 15.30 31.64 -12.52
C GLU A 43 14.80 30.93 -11.25
N VAL A 44 15.60 30.99 -10.19
CA VAL A 44 15.19 30.51 -8.85
C VAL A 44 14.31 31.58 -8.22
N ILE A 45 13.04 31.26 -8.02
CA ILE A 45 12.07 32.16 -7.37
C ILE A 45 12.23 32.12 -5.84
N SER A 46 12.40 30.92 -5.28
CA SER A 46 12.58 30.75 -3.84
C SER A 46 13.47 29.56 -3.53
N SER A 47 14.13 29.63 -2.38
CA SER A 47 14.90 28.53 -1.81
C SER A 47 14.81 28.63 -0.28
N GLU A 48 14.18 27.64 0.34
CA GLU A 48 13.93 27.64 1.78
C GLU A 48 14.10 26.24 2.36
N ASP A 49 14.49 26.18 3.63
CA ASP A 49 14.56 24.91 4.35
C ASP A 49 13.15 24.47 4.70
N VAL A 50 12.81 23.23 4.36
CA VAL A 50 11.53 22.62 4.69
C VAL A 50 11.63 22.07 6.11
N PRO A 51 10.78 22.52 7.04
CA PRO A 51 10.70 21.93 8.37
C PRO A 51 10.39 20.43 8.27
N GLY A 52 11.00 19.60 9.11
CA GLY A 52 10.82 18.13 9.07
C GLY A 52 9.34 17.72 8.99
N GLY A 53 8.50 18.30 9.86
CA GLY A 53 7.06 18.02 9.90
C GLY A 53 6.26 18.48 8.68
N GLN A 54 6.83 19.25 7.75
CA GLN A 54 6.16 19.68 6.52
C GLN A 54 6.60 18.87 5.30
N VAL A 55 7.69 18.11 5.40
CA VAL A 55 8.28 17.38 4.27
C VAL A 55 7.26 16.44 3.61
N LYS A 56 6.53 15.66 4.41
CA LYS A 56 5.54 14.71 3.87
C LYS A 56 4.40 15.41 3.13
N GLN A 57 3.88 16.50 3.69
CA GLN A 57 2.81 17.28 3.06
C GLN A 57 3.29 17.92 1.75
N GLU A 58 4.50 18.46 1.72
CA GLU A 58 5.12 19.04 0.53
C GLU A 58 5.31 18.00 -0.58
N LEU A 59 5.77 16.79 -0.24
CA LEU A 59 5.89 15.68 -1.19
C LEU A 59 4.54 15.27 -1.79
N LEU A 60 3.51 15.10 -0.95
CA LEU A 60 2.16 14.76 -1.39
C LEU A 60 1.58 15.84 -2.31
N ALA A 61 1.79 17.13 -1.98
CA ALA A 61 1.36 18.25 -2.81
C ALA A 61 2.03 18.27 -4.19
N LEU A 62 3.26 17.74 -4.29
CA LEU A 62 4.00 17.60 -5.55
C LEU A 62 3.60 16.33 -6.34
N GLY A 63 2.62 15.57 -5.86
CA GLY A 63 2.17 14.32 -6.50
C GLY A 63 3.13 13.14 -6.30
N ASN A 64 4.09 13.27 -5.37
CA ASN A 64 4.82 12.12 -4.86
C ASN A 64 3.92 11.40 -3.84
N ASP A 65 3.97 10.08 -3.78
CA ASP A 65 3.22 9.24 -2.85
C ASP A 65 3.74 9.32 -1.39
N GLY A 66 4.70 10.21 -1.11
CA GLY A 66 5.36 10.35 0.19
C GLY A 66 6.55 9.39 0.35
N SER A 67 6.86 8.56 -0.66
CA SER A 67 7.96 7.58 -0.60
C SER A 67 9.34 8.15 -0.93
N PHE A 68 9.46 9.43 -1.28
CA PHE A 68 10.73 10.05 -1.70
C PHE A 68 11.88 9.91 -0.66
N PHE A 69 11.56 9.71 0.62
CA PHE A 69 12.54 9.41 1.68
C PHE A 69 12.39 7.99 2.27
N GLY A 70 11.62 7.12 1.63
CA GLY A 70 11.29 5.76 2.08
C GLY A 70 12.46 4.77 2.10
N ASP A 71 13.67 5.26 1.83
CA ASP A 71 14.92 4.52 1.93
C ASP A 71 15.36 4.34 3.40
N GLY A 72 14.75 5.04 4.35
CA GLY A 72 15.03 4.92 5.79
C GLY A 72 14.12 3.88 6.43
N GLU A 73 14.63 2.65 6.61
CA GLU A 73 14.04 1.51 7.34
C GLU A 73 12.51 1.56 7.50
N ALA A 74 11.80 0.86 6.59
CA ALA A 74 10.38 0.57 6.75
C ALA A 74 10.06 0.30 8.22
N ILE A 75 9.05 1.00 8.79
CA ILE A 75 8.54 0.77 10.15
C ILE A 75 8.79 -0.67 10.53
N ASP A 76 9.61 -0.88 11.57
CA ASP A 76 9.82 -2.22 12.08
C ASP A 76 8.44 -2.75 12.46
N LYS A 77 7.94 -3.76 11.73
CA LYS A 77 6.58 -4.27 11.91
C LYS A 77 6.35 -4.78 13.33
N GLU A 78 7.42 -5.08 14.07
CA GLU A 78 7.36 -5.42 15.49
C GLU A 78 6.85 -4.26 16.35
N ASP A 79 6.99 -3.01 15.92
CA ASP A 79 6.46 -1.82 16.61
C ASP A 79 4.94 -1.70 16.52
N PHE A 80 4.32 -2.36 15.54
CA PHE A 80 2.87 -2.36 15.44
C PHE A 80 2.23 -3.04 16.65
N GLY A 81 1.39 -2.29 17.37
CA GLY A 81 0.74 -2.77 18.58
C GLY A 81 1.61 -2.71 19.84
N MET A 82 2.82 -2.15 19.78
CA MET A 82 3.56 -1.76 20.97
C MET A 82 2.90 -0.54 21.62
N THR A 83 2.76 -0.57 22.94
CA THR A 83 2.30 0.56 23.73
C THR A 83 3.35 1.67 23.80
N ALA A 84 2.94 2.90 24.13
CA ALA A 84 3.85 4.02 24.36
C ALA A 84 5.02 3.69 25.31
N GLU A 85 4.79 2.86 26.33
CA GLU A 85 5.83 2.45 27.28
C GLU A 85 6.83 1.47 26.65
N GLN A 86 6.36 0.54 25.82
CA GLN A 86 7.23 -0.43 25.14
C GLN A 86 8.08 0.25 24.07
N LEU A 87 7.49 1.18 23.30
CA LEU A 87 8.21 1.99 22.32
C LEU A 87 9.28 2.85 23.01
N ARG A 88 8.93 3.47 24.13
CA ARG A 88 9.89 4.20 24.96
C ARG A 88 11.04 3.30 25.40
N VAL A 89 10.76 2.13 25.97
CA VAL A 89 11.81 1.20 26.42
C VAL A 89 12.69 0.71 25.27
N LYS A 90 12.12 0.53 24.06
CA LYS A 90 12.84 0.08 22.87
C LYS A 90 13.79 1.15 22.33
N TYR A 91 13.34 2.41 22.29
CA TYR A 91 14.04 3.49 21.59
C TYR A 91 14.71 4.53 22.50
N ASP A 92 14.38 4.61 23.78
CA ASP A 92 15.12 5.44 24.73
C ASP A 92 16.57 4.97 24.81
N THR A 93 17.47 5.94 24.91
CA THR A 93 18.90 5.68 25.02
C THR A 93 19.35 5.96 26.44
N ASP A 94 20.45 5.31 26.87
CA ASP A 94 21.03 5.57 28.19
C ASP A 94 21.47 7.03 28.38
N GLU A 95 21.60 7.79 27.28
CA GLU A 95 22.05 9.19 27.26
C GLU A 95 20.91 10.22 27.16
N GLY A 96 19.64 9.80 27.04
CA GLY A 96 18.52 10.74 26.97
C GLY A 96 17.22 10.18 26.39
N TRP A 97 16.35 11.11 26.00
CA TRP A 97 15.05 10.81 25.41
C TRP A 97 15.27 10.31 23.99
N GLY A 98 14.86 9.07 23.72
CA GLY A 98 14.92 8.48 22.39
C GLY A 98 13.87 9.06 21.44
N GLU A 99 14.04 8.81 20.15
CA GLU A 99 13.03 9.12 19.14
C GLU A 99 12.77 7.93 18.22
N HIS A 100 11.53 7.82 17.73
CA HIS A 100 11.19 6.79 16.76
C HIS A 100 11.80 7.16 15.40
N PRO A 101 12.47 6.23 14.69
CA PRO A 101 13.15 6.52 13.42
C PRO A 101 12.27 7.20 12.37
N GLU A 102 10.99 6.81 12.32
CA GLU A 102 10.02 7.33 11.34
C GLU A 102 9.13 8.47 11.85
N PHE A 103 9.06 8.67 13.18
CA PHE A 103 8.17 9.66 13.79
C PHE A 103 8.98 10.60 14.68
N PRO A 104 9.80 11.49 14.10
CA PRO A 104 10.72 12.33 14.86
C PRO A 104 9.97 13.29 15.78
N MET A 105 10.64 13.74 16.86
CA MET A 105 10.03 14.68 17.81
C MET A 105 9.62 16.02 17.19
N GLU A 106 10.24 16.42 16.07
CA GLU A 106 9.87 17.65 15.36
C GLU A 106 8.43 17.58 14.82
N ASP A 107 8.03 16.43 14.28
CA ASP A 107 6.68 16.21 13.77
C ASP A 107 5.67 16.28 14.91
N TRP A 108 5.96 15.63 16.04
CA TRP A 108 5.13 15.73 17.24
C TRP A 108 5.02 17.18 17.75
N LYS A 109 6.12 17.92 17.82
CA LYS A 109 6.11 19.34 18.24
C LYS A 109 5.25 20.19 17.31
N PHE A 110 5.29 19.90 16.02
CA PHE A 110 4.45 20.56 15.03
C PHE A 110 2.97 20.26 15.28
N GLU A 111 2.58 19.00 15.44
CA GLU A 111 1.20 18.60 15.74
C GLU A 111 0.67 19.20 17.05
N VAL A 112 1.54 19.37 18.06
CA VAL A 112 1.20 20.09 19.29
C VAL A 112 1.03 21.58 19.03
N GLY A 113 1.90 22.19 18.22
CA GLY A 113 1.86 23.61 17.85
C GLY A 113 0.60 23.99 17.08
N GLU A 114 0.16 23.14 16.16
CA GLU A 114 -1.09 23.30 15.40
C GLU A 114 -2.34 22.90 16.21
N GLY A 115 -2.16 22.32 17.39
CA GLY A 115 -3.25 21.88 18.26
C GLY A 115 -3.97 20.61 17.80
N ASN A 116 -3.37 19.88 16.87
CA ASN A 116 -3.87 18.60 16.34
C ASN A 116 -3.72 17.46 17.35
N THR A 117 -2.75 17.57 18.26
CA THR A 117 -2.58 16.59 19.35
C THR A 117 -2.35 17.26 20.70
N ARG A 118 -2.80 16.56 21.75
CA ARG A 118 -2.50 16.86 23.16
C ARG A 118 -1.79 15.69 23.85
N LEU A 119 -1.46 14.65 23.09
CA LEU A 119 -0.79 13.46 23.59
C LEU A 119 0.69 13.77 23.85
N GLY A 120 1.26 13.09 24.86
CA GLY A 120 2.71 13.04 25.00
C GLY A 120 3.35 12.29 23.83
N TYR A 121 4.64 12.57 23.56
CA TYR A 121 5.36 12.07 22.37
C TYR A 121 5.13 10.57 22.08
N TRP A 122 5.45 9.67 23.02
CA TRP A 122 5.32 8.23 22.80
C TRP A 122 3.88 7.76 22.60
N ALA A 123 2.90 8.40 23.24
CA ALA A 123 1.47 8.11 23.01
C ALA A 123 1.00 8.61 21.64
N TRP A 124 1.61 9.69 21.13
CA TRP A 124 1.40 10.13 19.75
C TRP A 124 2.04 9.15 18.76
N VAL A 125 3.27 8.68 19.00
CA VAL A 125 3.94 7.66 18.17
C VAL A 125 3.12 6.36 18.10
N GLU A 126 2.60 5.88 19.23
CA GLU A 126 1.69 4.73 19.28
C GLU A 126 0.47 4.93 18.37
N GLY A 127 -0.16 6.11 18.41
CA GLY A 127 -1.26 6.45 17.51
C GLY A 127 -0.87 6.50 16.03
N GLN A 128 0.31 7.04 15.71
CA GLN A 128 0.83 7.05 14.34
C GLN A 128 1.08 5.63 13.81
N LEU A 129 1.65 4.75 14.64
CA LEU A 129 1.86 3.33 14.32
C LEU A 129 0.54 2.59 14.12
N ASP A 130 -0.49 2.85 14.91
CA ASP A 130 -1.81 2.22 14.74
C ASP A 130 -2.45 2.64 13.41
N MET A 131 -2.40 3.93 13.07
CA MET A 131 -2.88 4.43 11.77
C MET A 131 -2.09 3.83 10.60
N LYS A 132 -0.76 3.74 10.74
CA LYS A 132 0.12 3.11 9.73
C LYS A 132 -0.11 1.61 9.63
N ARG A 133 -0.41 0.92 10.72
CA ARG A 133 -0.75 -0.51 10.69
C ARG A 133 -1.94 -0.72 9.76
N ASP A 134 -2.96 0.11 9.86
CA ASP A 134 -4.16 0.01 9.01
C ASP A 134 -3.85 0.36 7.54
N GLU A 135 -2.91 1.29 7.29
CA GLU A 135 -2.38 1.61 5.95
C GLU A 135 -1.58 0.45 5.34
N TYR A 136 -0.68 -0.17 6.13
CA TYR A 136 0.11 -1.34 5.74
C TYR A 136 -0.73 -2.61 5.61
N ALA A 137 -1.82 -2.73 6.38
CA ALA A 137 -2.70 -3.89 6.34
C ALA A 137 -3.52 -3.98 5.05
N GLY A 138 -3.58 -2.91 4.24
CA GLY A 138 -4.37 -2.85 3.01
C GLY A 138 -5.84 -3.28 3.20
N PRO A 139 -6.63 -3.43 2.13
CA PRO A 139 -7.86 -4.20 2.20
C PRO A 139 -7.50 -5.69 2.38
N ALA A 140 -7.34 -6.12 3.63
CA ALA A 140 -7.11 -7.49 4.07
C ALA A 140 -5.91 -8.23 3.42
N GLU A 141 -4.77 -8.19 4.09
CA GLU A 141 -3.74 -9.23 3.93
C GLU A 141 -4.35 -10.65 4.08
N SER A 142 -4.43 -11.37 2.97
CA SER A 142 -4.24 -12.82 2.90
C SER A 142 -3.77 -13.21 1.50
N ASP A 143 -2.62 -12.65 1.07
CA ASP A 143 -1.85 -13.18 -0.08
C ASP A 143 -1.23 -14.56 0.22
N SER A 144 -1.46 -15.12 1.41
CA SER A 144 -1.17 -16.52 1.69
C SER A 144 -2.16 -17.40 0.93
N LEU A 145 -1.68 -18.02 -0.16
CA LEU A 145 -2.43 -19.06 -0.84
C LEU A 145 -2.77 -20.19 0.14
N GLU A 146 -4.06 -20.43 0.36
CA GLU A 146 -4.55 -21.53 1.18
C GLU A 146 -4.99 -22.70 0.29
N PRO A 147 -4.98 -23.95 0.77
CA PRO A 147 -5.53 -25.06 0.02
C PRO A 147 -7.06 -25.01 -0.02
N TRP A 148 -7.62 -25.15 -1.21
CA TRP A 148 -9.06 -25.19 -1.47
C TRP A 148 -9.45 -26.46 -2.22
N VAL A 149 -10.68 -26.93 -1.95
CA VAL A 149 -11.35 -27.94 -2.74
C VAL A 149 -12.65 -27.35 -3.30
N VAL A 150 -12.75 -27.31 -4.62
CA VAL A 150 -13.93 -26.88 -5.39
C VAL A 150 -14.65 -28.11 -5.91
N LEU A 151 -15.92 -28.26 -5.56
CA LEU A 151 -16.82 -29.29 -6.08
C LEU A 151 -17.57 -28.73 -7.29
N TYR A 152 -17.39 -29.37 -8.43
CA TYR A 152 -17.99 -28.95 -9.69
C TYR A 152 -18.65 -30.12 -10.42
N ARG A 153 -19.49 -29.78 -11.39
CA ARG A 153 -20.10 -30.72 -12.33
C ARG A 153 -19.73 -30.32 -13.74
N ASP A 154 -19.45 -31.32 -14.55
CA ASP A 154 -19.25 -31.10 -15.98
C ASP A 154 -20.57 -30.66 -16.63
N ALA A 155 -20.50 -29.91 -17.73
CA ALA A 155 -21.68 -29.35 -18.41
C ALA A 155 -22.65 -30.46 -18.86
N ASP A 156 -22.09 -31.61 -19.23
CA ASP A 156 -22.82 -32.77 -19.74
C ASP A 156 -23.15 -33.81 -18.66
N ALA A 157 -22.78 -33.56 -17.40
CA ALA A 157 -22.98 -34.52 -16.32
C ALA A 157 -24.45 -34.60 -15.88
N PRO A 158 -25.02 -35.82 -15.73
CA PRO A 158 -26.34 -36.00 -15.15
C PRO A 158 -26.48 -35.33 -13.77
N PRO A 159 -27.63 -34.71 -13.43
CA PRO A 159 -27.82 -34.04 -12.14
C PRO A 159 -27.70 -34.94 -10.91
N LEU A 160 -27.80 -36.25 -11.11
CA LEU A 160 -27.73 -37.29 -10.07
C LEU A 160 -26.29 -37.75 -9.79
N ASP A 161 -25.33 -37.40 -10.64
CA ASP A 161 -23.94 -37.80 -10.44
C ASP A 161 -23.31 -37.00 -9.29
N GLU A 162 -22.40 -37.67 -8.59
CA GLU A 162 -21.60 -37.04 -7.54
C GLU A 162 -20.68 -35.99 -8.16
N PRO A 163 -20.55 -34.81 -7.54
CA PRO A 163 -19.68 -33.76 -8.08
C PRO A 163 -18.22 -34.20 -8.07
N LEU A 164 -17.52 -33.79 -9.13
CA LEU A 164 -16.07 -33.89 -9.23
C LEU A 164 -15.43 -32.89 -8.26
N ALA A 165 -14.15 -33.10 -7.97
CA ALA A 165 -13.41 -32.25 -7.04
C ALA A 165 -12.13 -31.76 -7.71
N PHE A 166 -11.90 -30.46 -7.61
CA PHE A 166 -10.70 -29.77 -8.01
C PHE A 166 -9.99 -29.22 -6.77
N THR A 167 -8.68 -29.44 -6.66
CA THR A 167 -7.88 -28.96 -5.52
C THR A 167 -6.89 -27.92 -6.02
N CYS A 168 -6.86 -26.75 -5.39
CA CYS A 168 -5.96 -25.66 -5.77
C CYS A 168 -5.45 -24.88 -4.56
N MET A 169 -4.49 -23.99 -4.81
CA MET A 169 -3.99 -23.02 -3.86
C MET A 169 -4.56 -21.66 -4.26
N ALA A 170 -5.33 -21.01 -3.40
CA ALA A 170 -6.01 -19.75 -3.71
C ALA A 170 -6.10 -18.84 -2.48
N GLU A 171 -6.05 -17.54 -2.72
CA GLU A 171 -6.19 -16.51 -1.67
C GLU A 171 -7.63 -16.37 -1.16
N SER A 172 -8.62 -16.76 -1.97
CA SER A 172 -10.03 -16.61 -1.67
C SER A 172 -10.88 -17.67 -2.37
N ILE A 173 -12.14 -17.79 -1.93
CA ILE A 173 -13.12 -18.67 -2.59
C ILE A 173 -13.36 -18.26 -4.05
N GLY A 174 -13.41 -16.96 -4.34
CA GLY A 174 -13.60 -16.45 -5.71
C GLY A 174 -12.43 -16.80 -6.61
N HIS A 175 -11.20 -16.68 -6.10
CA HIS A 175 -10.00 -17.09 -6.83
C HIS A 175 -9.97 -18.62 -7.05
N ALA A 176 -10.37 -19.42 -6.06
CA ALA A 176 -10.47 -20.87 -6.21
C ALA A 176 -11.52 -21.28 -7.27
N ASP A 177 -12.67 -20.61 -7.27
CA ASP A 177 -13.76 -20.83 -8.22
C ASP A 177 -13.30 -20.47 -9.65
N GLU A 178 -12.68 -19.30 -9.84
CA GLU A 178 -12.12 -18.88 -11.12
C GLU A 178 -11.04 -19.84 -11.64
N GLN A 179 -10.14 -20.31 -10.78
CA GLN A 179 -9.16 -21.33 -11.16
C GLN A 179 -9.83 -22.63 -11.62
N CYS A 180 -10.94 -23.04 -10.99
CA CYS A 180 -11.70 -24.22 -11.41
C CYS A 180 -12.37 -24.02 -12.78
N GLU A 181 -13.00 -22.87 -13.02
CA GLU A 181 -13.64 -22.55 -14.29
C GLU A 181 -12.63 -22.47 -15.44
N ASN A 182 -11.44 -21.91 -15.17
CA ASN A 182 -10.35 -21.87 -16.14
C ASN A 182 -9.81 -23.27 -16.47
N ALA A 183 -9.73 -24.16 -15.48
CA ALA A 183 -9.29 -25.55 -15.69
C ALA A 183 -10.36 -26.41 -16.39
N TYR A 184 -11.64 -26.15 -16.11
CA TYR A 184 -12.79 -26.89 -16.65
C TYR A 184 -13.84 -25.93 -17.23
N PRO A 185 -13.60 -25.38 -18.44
CA PRO A 185 -14.52 -24.42 -19.04
C PRO A 185 -15.93 -24.99 -19.23
N GLY A 186 -16.94 -24.25 -18.76
CA GLY A 186 -18.34 -24.68 -18.83
C GLY A 186 -18.80 -25.57 -17.68
N CYS A 187 -17.93 -25.87 -16.70
CA CYS A 187 -18.36 -26.55 -15.49
C CYS A 187 -19.33 -25.68 -14.66
N SER A 188 -20.15 -26.34 -13.85
CA SER A 188 -20.99 -25.70 -12.84
C SER A 188 -20.42 -25.97 -11.46
N ILE A 189 -19.97 -24.92 -10.78
CA ILE A 189 -19.53 -25.00 -9.38
C ILE A 189 -20.74 -25.22 -8.48
N VAL A 190 -20.65 -26.21 -7.61
CA VAL A 190 -21.73 -26.62 -6.70
C VAL A 190 -21.40 -26.24 -5.27
N TRP A 191 -20.12 -26.33 -4.87
CA TRP A 191 -19.66 -25.91 -3.55
C TRP A 191 -18.15 -25.77 -3.48
N SER A 192 -17.65 -24.87 -2.64
CA SER A 192 -16.21 -24.65 -2.43
C SER A 192 -15.90 -24.53 -0.95
N SER A 193 -14.80 -25.14 -0.50
CA SER A 193 -14.41 -25.16 0.90
C SER A 193 -12.89 -25.18 1.06
N ARG A 194 -12.40 -24.63 2.18
CA ARG A 194 -10.99 -24.70 2.56
C ARG A 194 -10.60 -26.11 2.96
N GLY A 195 -9.44 -26.57 2.51
CA GLY A 195 -8.85 -27.87 2.85
C GLY A 195 -8.17 -28.56 1.67
N THR A 196 -7.60 -29.73 1.93
CA THR A 196 -6.86 -30.54 0.93
C THR A 196 -7.55 -31.86 0.60
N SER A 197 -8.69 -32.17 1.24
CA SER A 197 -9.32 -33.49 1.16
C SER A 197 -10.65 -33.44 0.40
N PRO A 198 -10.66 -33.87 -0.88
CA PRO A 198 -11.90 -34.02 -1.66
C PRO A 198 -12.98 -34.85 -0.97
N THR A 199 -12.58 -35.91 -0.27
CA THR A 199 -13.51 -36.79 0.44
C THR A 199 -14.19 -36.05 1.60
N ALA A 200 -13.42 -35.33 2.42
CA ALA A 200 -13.98 -34.58 3.54
C ALA A 200 -14.93 -33.47 3.05
N THR A 201 -14.55 -32.75 1.99
CA THR A 201 -15.39 -31.73 1.36
C THR A 201 -16.69 -32.32 0.80
N ARG A 202 -16.67 -33.50 0.16
CA ARG A 202 -17.90 -34.16 -0.32
C ARG A 202 -18.82 -34.59 0.81
N GLU A 203 -18.28 -35.10 1.91
CA GLU A 203 -19.10 -35.50 3.06
C GLU A 203 -19.75 -34.29 3.76
N ALA A 204 -18.99 -33.20 3.90
CA ALA A 204 -19.53 -31.94 4.40
C ALA A 204 -20.65 -31.40 3.49
N TRP A 205 -20.55 -31.64 2.18
CA TRP A 205 -21.51 -31.13 1.18
C TRP A 205 -22.82 -31.87 1.27
N LYS A 206 -22.73 -33.20 1.35
CA LYS A 206 -23.87 -34.08 1.58
C LYS A 206 -24.57 -33.70 2.89
N SER A 207 -23.82 -33.39 3.94
CA SER A 207 -24.37 -32.97 5.23
C SER A 207 -25.07 -31.60 5.17
N ASP A 208 -24.45 -30.58 4.54
CA ASP A 208 -25.08 -29.25 4.38
C ASP A 208 -26.34 -29.33 3.52
N ARG A 209 -26.30 -30.09 2.42
CA ARG A 209 -27.46 -30.30 1.54
C ARG A 209 -28.62 -31.00 2.25
N ALA A 210 -28.33 -32.01 3.07
CA ALA A 210 -29.35 -32.72 3.85
C ALA A 210 -30.00 -31.84 4.94
N ASN A 211 -29.28 -30.83 5.45
CA ASN A 211 -29.82 -29.88 6.42
C ASN A 211 -30.68 -28.77 5.77
N ARG A 212 -30.59 -28.58 4.45
CA ARG A 212 -31.34 -27.56 3.70
C ARG A 212 -32.59 -28.10 2.98
N SER A 213 -32.85 -29.41 3.08
CA SER A 213 -34.02 -30.11 2.50
C SER A 213 -35.05 -30.47 3.56
#